data_AF-A0A350T5C8-F1
#
_entry.id   AF-A0A350T5C8-F1
#
_cell.length_a   1.000
_cell.length_b   1.000
_cell.length_c   1.000
_cell.angle_alpha   90.00
_cell.angle_beta   90.00
_cell.angle_gamma   90.00
#
_symmetry.space_group_name_H-M   'P 1'
#
loop_
_entity.id
_entity.type
_entity.pdbx_description
1 polymer ?
#
loop_
_entity_poly.entity_id
_entity_poly.type
_entity_poly.pdbx_seq_one_letter_code
_entity_poly.pdbx_strand_id
1 'polypeptide(L)'
;NDLAQEINATDGDLLVFFYNNQAQPVRVAAIASGSIMTGFAGGGQQSSGIHGFAMPLAEVQRITNLEGKARYIAISNRGGVEGGIALTDAVVPAVKEALAGIPGGSDLGVNPIKQDAIKGAETFGNVFMSLFIVLGLFSVAAGVLLIFLIFVMLAAERRSEMGMAR
;
A
#
# COMPACT_ATOMS: atom_id res chain seq x y z
N ASN A 1 17.32 3.42 -6.65
CA ASN A 1 18.28 2.86 -5.69
C ASN A 1 17.86 1.45 -5.37
N ASP A 2 18.30 0.52 -6.21
CA ASP A 2 18.10 -0.91 -6.05
C ASP A 2 19.46 -1.53 -5.70
N LEU A 3 19.49 -2.49 -4.78
CA LEU A 3 20.73 -3.09 -4.28
C LEU A 3 21.59 -3.62 -5.43
N ALA A 4 20.97 -4.33 -6.37
CA ALA A 4 21.67 -4.94 -7.48
C ALA A 4 22.41 -3.92 -8.35
N GLN A 5 21.82 -2.73 -8.55
CA GLN A 5 22.44 -1.66 -9.31
C GLN A 5 23.62 -1.03 -8.55
N GLU A 6 23.49 -0.87 -7.23
CA GLU A 6 24.53 -0.23 -6.41
C GLU A 6 25.79 -1.09 -6.29
N ILE A 7 25.65 -2.41 -6.30
CA ILE A 7 26.78 -3.35 -6.25
C ILE A 7 27.15 -3.91 -7.63
N ASN A 8 26.50 -3.45 -8.70
CA ASN A 8 26.63 -4.00 -10.07
C ASN A 8 26.50 -5.54 -10.12
N ALA A 9 25.57 -6.11 -9.36
CA ALA A 9 25.33 -7.55 -9.37
C ALA A 9 24.51 -7.97 -10.59
N THR A 10 24.80 -9.17 -11.07
CA THR A 10 24.13 -9.87 -12.16
C THR A 10 23.74 -11.29 -11.75
N ASP A 11 22.87 -11.92 -12.52
CA ASP A 11 22.47 -13.31 -12.28
C ASP A 11 23.68 -14.23 -12.34
N GLY A 12 23.84 -15.07 -11.31
CA GLY A 12 24.95 -16.01 -11.19
C GLY A 12 26.18 -15.47 -10.43
N ASP A 13 26.24 -14.19 -10.09
CA ASP A 13 27.36 -13.63 -9.34
C ASP A 13 27.51 -14.24 -7.94
N LEU A 14 28.74 -14.27 -7.44
CA LEU A 14 29.03 -14.66 -6.07
C LEU A 14 29.10 -13.41 -5.19
N LEU A 15 28.16 -13.28 -4.27
CA LEU A 15 28.14 -12.23 -3.26
C LEU A 15 28.55 -12.80 -1.91
N VAL A 16 29.06 -11.93 -1.05
CA VAL A 16 29.36 -12.28 0.34
C VAL A 16 28.62 -11.30 1.24
N PHE A 17 27.76 -11.82 2.10
CA PHE A 17 27.21 -11.04 3.19
C PHE A 17 27.83 -11.49 4.51
N PHE A 18 27.81 -10.62 5.51
CA PHE A 18 28.37 -10.90 6.83
C PHE A 18 27.27 -11.05 7.86
N TYR A 19 27.34 -12.11 8.65
CA TYR A 19 26.50 -12.33 9.82
C TYR A 19 27.38 -12.74 10.99
N ASN A 20 27.23 -12.09 12.16
CA ASN A 20 28.09 -12.30 13.33
C ASN A 20 29.59 -12.32 12.99
N ASN A 21 30.02 -11.38 12.14
CA ASN A 21 31.41 -11.25 11.66
C ASN A 21 31.95 -12.48 10.89
N GLN A 22 31.06 -13.36 10.41
CA GLN A 22 31.39 -14.48 9.54
C GLN A 22 30.92 -14.21 8.11
N ALA A 23 31.81 -14.42 7.16
CA ALA A 23 31.52 -14.30 5.73
C ALA A 23 30.64 -15.47 5.26
N GLN A 24 29.52 -15.15 4.62
CA GLN A 24 28.57 -16.10 4.06
C GLN A 24 28.51 -15.91 2.55
N PRO A 25 29.18 -16.80 1.77
CA PRO A 25 29.13 -16.74 0.32
C PRO A 25 27.75 -17.22 -0.18
N VAL A 26 27.14 -16.44 -1.07
CA VAL A 26 25.86 -16.75 -1.71
C VAL A 26 25.93 -16.47 -3.20
N ARG A 27 25.22 -17.28 -3.99
CA ARG A 27 25.10 -17.04 -5.43
C ARG A 27 23.80 -16.31 -5.73
N VAL A 28 23.88 -15.27 -6.55
CA VAL A 28 22.70 -14.57 -7.07
C VAL A 28 21.94 -15.53 -7.97
N ALA A 29 20.74 -15.93 -7.55
CA ALA A 29 19.88 -16.80 -8.34
C ALA A 29 19.13 -16.02 -9.43
N ALA A 30 18.62 -14.84 -9.09
CA ALA A 30 17.92 -13.93 -9.98
C ALA A 30 17.83 -12.53 -9.35
N ILE A 31 17.69 -11.51 -10.18
CA ILE A 31 17.35 -10.14 -9.77
C ILE A 31 15.87 -9.88 -10.02
N ALA A 32 15.16 -9.38 -9.01
CA ALA A 32 13.72 -9.11 -9.05
C ALA A 32 13.41 -7.69 -8.56
N SER A 33 12.27 -7.15 -8.99
CA SER A 33 11.82 -5.83 -8.56
C SER A 33 11.68 -5.74 -7.03
N GLY A 34 12.07 -4.60 -6.46
CA GLY A 34 12.01 -4.35 -5.02
C GLY A 34 10.61 -4.56 -4.43
N SER A 35 10.51 -5.48 -3.47
CA SER A 35 9.29 -5.84 -2.77
C SER A 35 9.61 -6.48 -1.41
N ILE A 36 8.65 -6.51 -0.49
CA ILE A 36 8.77 -7.25 0.77
C ILE A 36 9.21 -8.71 0.58
N MET A 37 8.90 -9.30 -0.58
CA MET A 37 9.29 -10.67 -0.93
C MET A 37 10.75 -10.80 -1.36
N THR A 38 11.39 -9.71 -1.80
CA THR A 38 12.83 -9.65 -2.13
C THR A 38 13.67 -9.14 -0.97
N GLY A 39 13.10 -9.08 0.25
CA GLY A 39 13.78 -8.57 1.45
C GLY A 39 13.66 -7.05 1.63
N PHE A 40 12.94 -6.34 0.77
CA PHE A 40 12.71 -4.91 0.91
C PHE A 40 11.66 -4.63 2.00
N ALA A 41 12.10 -4.17 3.17
CA ALA A 41 11.20 -3.81 4.26
C ALA A 41 10.61 -2.39 4.07
N GLY A 42 9.59 -2.26 3.23
CA GLY A 42 8.91 -0.99 2.90
C GLY A 42 8.06 -0.35 4.02
N GLY A 43 8.35 -0.62 5.30
CA GLY A 43 7.60 -0.09 6.45
C GLY A 43 8.30 1.05 7.20
N GLY A 44 9.54 1.39 6.83
CA GLY A 44 10.30 2.49 7.40
C GLY A 44 10.26 3.72 6.51
N GLN A 45 9.84 4.84 7.07
CA GLN A 45 10.02 6.22 6.59
C GLN A 45 11.16 6.35 5.57
N GLN A 46 10.82 6.59 4.29
CA GLN A 46 11.70 6.99 3.17
C GLN A 46 13.21 6.85 3.39
N SER A 47 13.69 5.64 3.66
CA SER A 47 15.12 5.40 3.75
C SER A 47 15.55 4.86 2.41
N SER A 48 16.11 5.75 1.60
CA SER A 48 16.70 5.52 0.27
C SER A 48 17.89 4.54 0.28
N GLY A 49 17.99 3.67 1.29
CA GLY A 49 19.04 2.68 1.50
C GLY A 49 18.56 1.38 2.16
N ILE A 50 17.25 1.11 2.20
CA ILE A 50 16.74 -0.23 2.59
C ILE A 50 16.96 -1.18 1.42
N HIS A 51 18.12 -1.82 1.44
CA HIS A 51 18.47 -2.90 0.53
C HIS A 51 18.13 -4.24 1.17
N GLY A 52 17.68 -5.18 0.35
CA GLY A 52 17.36 -6.51 0.80
C GLY A 52 17.64 -7.52 -0.28
N PHE A 53 17.81 -8.76 0.15
CA PHE A 53 17.77 -9.92 -0.72
C PHE A 53 16.91 -10.98 -0.02
N ALA A 54 16.40 -11.92 -0.81
CA ALA A 54 15.72 -13.11 -0.30
C ALA A 54 16.59 -14.34 -0.54
N MET A 55 16.52 -15.28 0.38
CA MET A 55 17.12 -16.61 0.24
C MET A 55 16.20 -17.65 0.88
N PRO A 56 16.40 -18.96 0.62
CA PRO A 56 15.59 -20.00 1.23
C PRO A 56 15.60 -19.93 2.76
N LEU A 57 14.42 -20.09 3.39
CA LEU A 57 14.27 -20.01 4.86
C LEU A 57 15.22 -20.95 5.59
N ALA A 58 15.39 -22.18 5.08
CA ALA A 58 16.28 -23.18 5.67
C ALA A 58 17.73 -22.67 5.76
N GLU A 59 18.18 -21.91 4.76
CA GLU A 59 19.54 -21.35 4.74
C GLU A 59 19.69 -20.20 5.73
N VAL A 60 18.70 -19.30 5.80
CA VAL A 60 18.68 -18.24 6.82
C VAL A 60 18.71 -18.84 8.22
N GLN A 61 17.89 -19.87 8.47
CA GLN A 61 17.80 -20.53 9.77
C GLN A 61 19.13 -21.17 10.17
N ARG A 62 19.79 -21.87 9.23
CA ARG A 62 21.10 -22.50 9.45
C ARG A 62 22.19 -21.46 9.75
N ILE A 63 22.20 -20.34 9.05
CA ILE A 63 23.19 -19.27 9.25
C ILE A 63 22.95 -18.54 10.58
N THR A 64 21.70 -18.40 11.00
CA THR A 64 21.30 -17.65 12.20
C THR A 64 21.12 -18.50 13.46
N ASN A 65 21.27 -19.83 13.37
CA ASN A 65 20.95 -20.80 14.43
C ASN A 65 19.51 -20.64 14.96
N LEU A 66 18.57 -20.45 14.03
CA LEU A 66 17.14 -20.27 14.30
C LEU A 66 16.30 -21.36 13.61
N GLU A 67 16.83 -22.58 13.54
CA GLU A 67 16.12 -23.72 12.97
C GLU A 67 14.74 -23.91 13.61
N GLY A 68 13.73 -24.14 12.76
CA GLY A 68 12.34 -24.30 13.19
C GLY A 68 11.65 -22.99 13.62
N LYS A 69 12.33 -21.84 13.60
CA LYS A 69 11.72 -20.55 13.94
C LYS A 69 11.45 -19.71 12.70
N ALA A 70 10.24 -19.17 12.62
CA ALA A 70 9.86 -18.17 11.63
C ALA A 70 9.33 -16.93 12.37
N ARG A 71 9.73 -15.74 11.92
CA ARG A 71 9.25 -14.48 12.51
C ARG A 71 7.80 -14.19 12.14
N TYR A 72 7.41 -14.50 10.91
CA TYR A 72 6.05 -14.36 10.41
C TYR A 72 5.80 -15.39 9.31
N ILE A 73 4.52 -15.73 9.11
CA ILE A 73 4.06 -16.58 8.01
C ILE A 73 3.11 -15.73 7.17
N ALA A 74 3.46 -15.52 5.90
CA ALA A 74 2.60 -14.81 4.97
C ALA A 74 1.61 -15.81 4.32
N ILE A 75 0.32 -15.49 4.36
CA ILE A 75 -0.74 -16.27 3.72
C ILE A 75 -1.31 -15.44 2.57
N SER A 76 -1.31 -16.01 1.37
CA SER A 76 -1.88 -15.38 0.18
C SER A 76 -3.17 -16.10 -0.22
N ASN A 77 -4.28 -15.37 -0.16
CA ASN A 77 -5.58 -15.88 -0.60
C ASN A 77 -5.63 -16.02 -2.12
N ARG A 78 -6.41 -16.99 -2.61
CA ARG A 78 -6.70 -17.13 -4.05
C ARG A 78 -7.46 -15.91 -4.58
N GLY A 79 -7.31 -15.60 -5.87
CA GLY A 79 -8.03 -14.48 -6.49
C GLY A 79 -7.21 -13.20 -6.68
N GLY A 80 -5.88 -13.26 -6.52
CA GLY A 80 -4.98 -12.17 -6.90
C GLY A 80 -5.11 -10.93 -5.99
N VAL A 81 -5.03 -9.74 -6.59
CA VAL A 81 -5.00 -8.48 -5.85
C VAL A 81 -6.35 -8.19 -5.20
N GLU A 82 -7.43 -8.16 -5.96
CA GLU A 82 -8.76 -7.76 -5.47
C GLU A 82 -9.56 -8.95 -4.95
N GLY A 83 -9.65 -10.05 -5.72
CA GLY A 83 -10.44 -11.23 -5.36
C GLY A 83 -9.96 -11.94 -4.09
N GLY A 84 -8.66 -11.84 -3.77
CA GLY A 84 -8.10 -12.40 -2.53
C GLY A 84 -8.59 -11.71 -1.26
N ILE A 85 -9.04 -10.46 -1.35
CA ILE A 85 -9.48 -9.68 -0.18
C ILE A 85 -10.83 -10.20 0.31
N ALA A 86 -11.74 -10.51 -0.60
CA ALA A 86 -13.09 -11.02 -0.27
C ALA A 86 -13.04 -12.30 0.58
N LEU A 87 -11.98 -13.10 0.45
CA LEU A 87 -11.78 -14.31 1.23
C LEU A 87 -11.20 -14.04 2.63
N THR A 88 -10.68 -12.84 2.91
CA THR A 88 -10.01 -12.53 4.19
C THR A 88 -10.93 -12.74 5.38
N ASP A 89 -12.19 -12.32 5.28
CA ASP A 89 -13.17 -12.43 6.35
C ASP A 89 -13.51 -13.89 6.70
N ALA A 90 -13.36 -14.81 5.72
CA ALA A 90 -13.52 -16.25 5.94
C ALA A 90 -12.22 -16.93 6.38
N VAL A 91 -11.07 -16.50 5.84
CA VAL A 91 -9.77 -17.13 6.09
C VAL A 91 -9.23 -16.77 7.48
N VAL A 92 -9.39 -15.54 7.95
CA VAL A 92 -8.85 -15.12 9.26
C VAL A 92 -9.42 -15.97 10.41
N PRO A 93 -10.74 -16.19 10.52
CA PRO A 93 -11.28 -17.10 11.52
C PRO A 93 -10.78 -18.54 11.37
N ALA A 94 -10.73 -19.06 10.14
CA ALA A 94 -10.25 -20.41 9.88
C ALA A 94 -8.77 -20.61 10.27
N VAL A 95 -7.92 -19.60 10.04
CA VAL A 95 -6.52 -19.61 10.48
C VAL A 95 -6.45 -19.57 12.01
N LYS A 96 -7.24 -18.71 12.66
CA LYS A 96 -7.28 -18.65 14.14
C LYS A 96 -7.71 -19.99 14.75
N GLU A 97 -8.70 -20.64 14.16
CA GLU A 97 -9.16 -21.98 14.58
C GLU A 97 -8.07 -23.03 14.38
N ALA A 98 -7.39 -23.03 13.23
CA ALA A 98 -6.27 -23.93 12.97
C ALA A 98 -5.11 -23.71 13.96
N LEU A 99 -4.82 -22.46 14.32
CA LEU A 99 -3.79 -22.11 15.30
C LEU A 99 -4.18 -22.55 16.73
N ALA A 100 -5.46 -22.51 17.09
CA ALA A 100 -5.92 -22.98 18.39
C ALA A 100 -5.66 -24.48 18.63
N GLY A 101 -5.54 -25.27 17.55
CA GLY A 101 -5.19 -26.70 17.61
C GLY A 101 -3.68 -26.99 17.80
N ILE A 102 -2.82 -25.97 17.79
CA ILE A 102 -1.35 -26.13 17.85
C ILE A 102 -0.84 -25.62 19.19
N PRO A 103 0.09 -26.33 19.87
CA PRO A 103 0.74 -25.84 21.08
C PRO A 103 1.38 -24.45 20.87
N GLY A 104 1.01 -23.48 21.72
CA GLY A 104 1.49 -22.09 21.61
C GLY A 104 0.85 -21.27 20.49
N GLY A 105 -0.12 -21.82 19.75
CA GLY A 105 -0.79 -21.09 18.67
C GLY A 105 -1.70 -19.97 19.14
N SER A 106 -2.16 -19.99 20.40
CA SER A 106 -2.90 -18.89 21.03
C SER A 106 -2.09 -17.60 21.15
N ASP A 107 -0.76 -17.71 21.16
CA ASP A 107 0.16 -16.57 21.30
C ASP A 107 0.47 -15.92 19.94
N LEU A 108 0.00 -16.53 18.84
CA LEU A 108 0.22 -16.05 17.48
C LEU A 108 -0.91 -15.11 17.06
N GLY A 109 -0.54 -13.89 16.66
CA GLY A 109 -1.46 -12.92 16.08
C GLY A 109 -1.73 -13.20 14.60
N VAL A 110 -3.01 -13.15 14.20
CA VAL A 110 -3.41 -13.15 12.79
C VAL A 110 -3.79 -11.72 12.40
N ASN A 111 -3.04 -11.15 11.45
CA ASN A 111 -3.21 -9.77 11.01
C ASN A 111 -3.57 -9.71 9.51
N PRO A 112 -4.75 -9.23 9.12
CA PRO A 112 -5.16 -9.07 7.72
C PRO A 112 -4.59 -7.80 7.08
N ILE A 113 -3.26 -7.66 7.11
CA ILE A 113 -2.51 -6.44 6.73
C ILE A 113 -3.01 -5.81 5.41
N LYS A 114 -3.26 -6.63 4.39
CA LYS A 114 -3.70 -6.16 3.07
C LYS A 114 -5.11 -5.59 3.09
N GLN A 115 -6.05 -6.25 3.77
CA GLN A 115 -7.44 -5.79 3.85
C GLN A 115 -7.53 -4.50 4.66
N ASP A 116 -6.79 -4.40 5.77
CA ASP A 116 -6.76 -3.22 6.62
C ASP A 116 -6.18 -2.00 5.88
N ALA A 117 -5.10 -2.20 5.12
CA ALA A 117 -4.50 -1.15 4.29
C ALA A 117 -5.49 -0.61 3.24
N ILE A 118 -6.27 -1.50 2.60
CA ILE A 118 -7.24 -1.11 1.56
C ILE A 118 -8.45 -0.42 2.17
N LYS A 119 -9.03 -0.97 3.25
CA LYS A 119 -10.13 -0.30 3.98
C LYS A 119 -9.72 1.09 4.46
N GLY A 120 -8.49 1.24 4.93
CA GLY A 120 -7.91 2.54 5.26
C GLY A 120 -7.90 3.48 4.05
N ALA A 121 -7.35 3.03 2.92
CA ALA A 121 -7.29 3.82 1.68
C ALA A 121 -8.69 4.23 1.16
N GLU A 122 -9.66 3.31 1.18
CA GLU A 122 -11.05 3.59 0.78
C GLU A 122 -11.69 4.65 1.67
N THR A 123 -11.49 4.55 2.99
CA THR A 123 -12.01 5.52 3.96
C THR A 123 -11.47 6.92 3.68
N PHE A 124 -10.14 7.05 3.51
CA PHE A 124 -9.53 8.32 3.16
C PHE A 124 -10.01 8.83 1.80
N GLY A 125 -10.07 7.98 0.78
CA GLY A 125 -10.56 8.34 -0.55
C GLY A 125 -11.99 8.89 -0.52
N ASN A 126 -12.89 8.27 0.24
CA ASN A 126 -14.28 8.71 0.38
C ASN A 126 -14.39 10.08 1.07
N VAL A 127 -13.55 10.36 2.06
CA VAL A 127 -13.50 11.68 2.72
C VAL A 127 -13.08 12.75 1.72
N PHE A 128 -12.01 12.51 0.94
CA PHE A 128 -11.56 13.45 -0.09
C PHE A 128 -12.61 13.67 -1.18
N MET A 129 -13.23 12.60 -1.68
CA MET A 129 -14.31 12.69 -2.67
C MET A 129 -15.46 13.57 -2.16
N SER A 130 -15.90 13.37 -0.92
CA SER A 130 -16.96 14.16 -0.30
C SER A 130 -16.60 15.65 -0.23
N LEU A 131 -15.35 15.96 0.17
CA LEU A 131 -14.85 17.34 0.21
C LEU A 131 -14.88 17.98 -1.19
N PHE A 132 -14.37 17.27 -2.21
CA PHE A 132 -14.38 17.78 -3.59
C PHE A 132 -15.80 18.00 -4.12
N ILE A 133 -16.76 17.13 -3.79
CA ILE A 133 -18.16 17.33 -4.17
C ILE A 133 -18.73 18.61 -3.55
N VAL A 134 -18.48 18.85 -2.26
CA VAL A 134 -18.97 20.05 -1.56
C VAL A 134 -18.35 21.32 -2.16
N LEU A 135 -17.02 21.33 -2.35
CA LEU A 135 -16.32 22.47 -2.96
C LEU A 135 -16.76 22.69 -4.42
N GLY A 136 -16.96 21.61 -5.18
CA GLY A 136 -17.45 21.65 -6.55
C GLY A 136 -18.86 22.23 -6.64
N LEU A 137 -19.77 21.79 -5.76
CA LEU A 137 -21.13 22.31 -5.69
C LEU A 137 -21.15 23.80 -5.34
N PHE A 138 -20.30 24.23 -4.41
CA PHE A 138 -20.16 25.65 -4.06
C PHE A 138 -19.64 26.47 -5.25
N SER A 139 -18.66 25.95 -5.99
CA SER A 139 -18.14 26.60 -7.20
C SER A 139 -19.21 26.75 -8.28
N VAL A 140 -20.01 25.71 -8.51
CA VAL A 140 -21.15 25.76 -9.46
C VAL A 140 -22.19 26.77 -9.00
N ALA A 141 -22.57 26.78 -7.72
CA ALA A 141 -23.53 27.73 -7.18
C ALA A 141 -23.06 29.19 -7.32
N ALA A 142 -21.79 29.46 -7.02
CA ALA A 142 -21.18 30.77 -7.22
C ALA A 142 -21.19 31.18 -8.71
N GLY A 143 -20.92 30.24 -9.62
CA GLY A 143 -21.02 30.48 -11.06
C GLY A 143 -22.43 30.81 -11.52
N VAL A 144 -23.44 30.09 -11.04
CA VAL A 144 -24.87 30.37 -11.33
C VAL A 144 -25.26 31.74 -10.79
N LEU A 145 -24.83 32.09 -9.58
CA LEU A 145 -25.09 33.40 -8.98
C LEU A 145 -24.46 34.53 -9.80
N LEU A 146 -23.24 34.34 -10.31
CA LEU A 146 -22.58 35.32 -11.18
C LEU A 146 -23.39 35.57 -12.46
N ILE A 147 -23.82 34.49 -13.13
CA ILE A 147 -24.67 34.59 -14.35
C ILE A 147 -25.98 35.32 -14.02
N PHE A 148 -26.60 34.98 -12.89
CA PHE A 148 -27.82 35.63 -12.44
C PHE A 148 -27.61 37.14 -12.21
N LEU A 149 -26.53 37.55 -11.55
CA LEU A 149 -26.19 38.96 -11.32
C LEU A 149 -25.98 39.72 -12.63
N ILE A 150 -25.35 39.11 -13.64
CA ILE A 150 -25.21 39.72 -14.97
C ILE A 150 -26.59 39.96 -15.59
N PHE A 151 -27.50 38.99 -15.56
CA PHE A 151 -28.85 39.16 -16.10
C PHE A 151 -29.66 40.22 -15.36
N VAL A 152 -29.55 40.29 -14.03
CA VAL A 152 -30.21 41.33 -13.23
C VAL A 152 -29.70 42.71 -13.61
N MET A 153 -28.38 42.86 -13.79
CA MET A 153 -27.78 44.12 -14.25
C MET A 153 -28.31 44.53 -15.62
N LEU A 154 -28.31 43.62 -16.61
CA LEU A 154 -28.84 43.87 -17.96
C LEU A 154 -30.35 44.19 -17.97
N ALA A 155 -31.13 43.53 -17.11
CA ALA A 155 -32.56 43.81 -16.98
C ALA A 155 -32.82 45.19 -16.38
N ALA A 156 -32.00 45.64 -15.43
CA ALA A 156 -32.08 46.97 -14.86
C ALA A 156 -31.74 48.06 -15.89
N GLU A 157 -30.74 47.82 -16.73
CA GLU A 157 -30.35 48.73 -17.82
C GLU A 157 -31.52 48.95 -18.81
N ARG A 158 -32.22 47.87 -19.21
CA ARG A 158 -33.42 47.95 -20.07
C ARG A 158 -34.63 48.65 -19.45
N ARG A 159 -34.72 48.78 -18.13
CA ARG A 159 -35.79 49.60 -17.51
C ARG A 159 -35.61 51.09 -17.79
N SER A 160 -34.37 51.56 -17.97
CA SER A 160 -34.12 52.96 -18.33
C SER A 160 -34.65 53.33 -19.72
N GLU A 161 -34.67 52.37 -20.67
CA GLU A 161 -35.25 52.55 -22.01
C GLU A 161 -36.80 52.56 -21.99
N MET A 162 -37.45 51.74 -21.15
CA MET A 162 -38.93 51.70 -21.07
C MET A 162 -39.56 52.91 -20.35
N GLY A 163 -38.77 53.70 -19.60
CA GLY A 163 -39.23 54.97 -19.02
C GLY A 163 -39.30 56.12 -20.02
N MET A 164 -38.60 56.02 -21.15
CA MET A 164 -38.53 57.05 -22.21
C MET A 164 -39.60 56.87 -23.31
N ALA A 165 -40.32 55.75 -23.29
CA ALA A 165 -41.38 55.42 -24.25
C ALA A 165 -42.80 55.79 -23.75
N ARG A 166 -42.90 56.62 -22.70
CA ARG A 166 -44.14 57.24 -22.25
C ARG A 166 -44.16 58.72 -22.60
#